data_AF-A0A2R3MZ24-F1
#
_entry.id   AF-A0A2R3MZ24-F1
#
_cell.length_a   1.000
_cell.length_b   1.000
_cell.length_c   1.000
_cell.angle_alpha   90.00
_cell.angle_beta   90.00
_cell.angle_gamma   90.00
#
_symmetry.space_group_name_H-M   'P 1'
#
loop_
_entity.id
_entity.type
_entity.pdbx_description
1 polymer ?
#
loop_
_entity_poly.entity_id
_entity_poly.type
_entity_poly.pdbx_seq_one_letter_code
_entity_poly.pdbx_strand_id
1 'polypeptide(L)'
;MSADTLKGKVIFTIDNKHGVLACGRSDKGDSQLPGYPNYYVGHWLAIDGYRDYGNIIYIVDPAKSDVISWSKNISAYYSVSAKKLAKFCETRGIVY
;
A
#
# COMPACT_ATOMS: atom_id res chain seq x y z
N MET A 1 20.48 10.42 -13.89
CA MET A 1 20.19 10.16 -12.46
C MET A 1 20.52 8.69 -12.21
N SER A 2 21.50 8.39 -11.36
CA SER A 2 21.98 7.00 -11.19
C SER A 2 21.28 6.31 -10.01
N ALA A 3 21.29 4.98 -10.00
CA ALA A 3 20.78 4.20 -8.86
C ALA A 3 21.45 4.60 -7.53
N ASP A 4 22.72 5.01 -7.57
CA ASP A 4 23.44 5.48 -6.38
C ASP A 4 22.98 6.85 -5.88
N THR A 5 22.49 7.72 -6.78
CA THR A 5 21.88 9.00 -6.36
C THR A 5 20.54 8.77 -5.63
N LEU A 6 19.87 7.64 -5.88
CA LEU A 6 18.64 7.26 -5.22
C LEU A 6 18.89 6.57 -3.87
N LYS A 7 19.98 5.79 -3.72
CA LYS A 7 20.33 5.11 -2.46
C LYS A 7 20.42 6.06 -1.26
N GLY A 8 21.03 7.23 -1.42
CA GLY A 8 21.11 8.25 -0.35
C GLY A 8 19.78 8.93 -0.01
N LYS A 9 18.75 8.74 -0.83
CA LYS A 9 17.37 9.21 -0.58
C LYS A 9 16.45 8.09 -0.10
N VAL A 10 16.91 6.82 -0.16
CA VAL A 10 16.24 5.69 0.47
C VAL A 10 16.64 5.72 1.95
N ILE A 11 15.92 6.54 2.72
CA ILE A 11 15.95 6.45 4.18
C ILE A 11 15.25 5.15 4.54
N PHE A 12 16.00 4.15 5.00
CA PHE A 12 15.42 2.92 5.53
C PHE A 12 14.60 3.29 6.78
N THR A 13 13.29 3.09 6.69
CA THR A 13 12.28 3.46 7.70
C THR A 13 12.29 2.57 8.95
N ILE A 14 13.21 1.61 9.03
CA ILE A 14 13.26 0.61 10.10
C ILE A 14 13.83 1.22 11.41
N ASP A 15 14.52 2.36 11.34
CA ASP A 15 15.32 2.87 12.48
C ASP A 15 14.62 3.92 13.37
N ASN A 16 13.42 4.42 13.02
CA ASN A 16 12.73 5.47 13.79
C ASN A 16 11.43 5.05 14.49
N LYS A 17 11.05 3.77 14.52
CA LYS A 17 9.75 3.29 15.07
C LYS A 17 8.52 3.96 14.43
N HIS A 18 8.64 4.54 13.23
CA HIS A 18 7.55 5.21 12.53
C HIS A 18 7.02 4.30 11.42
N GLY A 19 5.69 4.23 11.28
CA GLY A 19 5.02 3.45 10.24
C GLY A 19 4.80 4.24 8.97
N VAL A 20 4.84 3.58 7.82
CA VAL A 20 4.50 4.21 6.53
C VAL A 20 3.02 4.01 6.25
N LEU A 21 2.31 5.10 5.95
CA LEU A 21 0.92 5.08 5.51
C LEU A 21 0.80 5.56 4.06
N ALA A 22 0.03 4.82 3.27
CA ALA A 22 -0.24 5.15 1.86
C ALA A 22 -1.72 5.47 1.67
N CYS A 23 -2.04 6.69 1.24
CA CYS A 23 -3.41 7.07 0.90
C CYS A 23 -3.67 6.76 -0.56
N GLY A 24 -4.82 6.17 -0.86
CA GLY A 24 -5.14 5.85 -2.24
C GLY A 24 -6.58 5.45 -2.45
N ARG A 25 -6.81 4.89 -3.63
CA ARG A 25 -8.11 4.49 -4.13
C ARG A 25 -8.02 3.13 -4.80
N SER A 26 -8.82 2.20 -4.31
CA SER A 26 -9.09 0.97 -5.00
C SER A 26 -10.26 1.19 -5.96
N ASP A 27 -10.04 0.89 -7.23
CA ASP A 27 -11.08 0.90 -8.26
C ASP A 27 -10.82 -0.25 -9.25
N LYS A 28 -11.85 -0.67 -9.98
CA LYS A 28 -11.77 -1.79 -10.93
C LYS A 28 -10.63 -1.55 -11.93
N GLY A 29 -9.65 -2.45 -11.94
CA GLY A 29 -8.48 -2.38 -12.82
C GLY A 29 -7.17 -2.51 -12.06
N ASP A 30 -6.16 -1.75 -12.49
CA ASP A 30 -4.78 -1.87 -11.99
C ASP A 30 -4.61 -1.48 -10.51
N SER A 31 -5.47 -0.59 -9.99
CA SER A 31 -5.48 -0.15 -8.59
C SER A 31 -6.35 -1.03 -7.68
N GLN A 32 -7.08 -2.01 -8.23
CA GLN A 32 -7.97 -2.85 -7.44
C GLN A 32 -7.16 -3.71 -6.47
N LEU A 33 -7.42 -3.54 -5.18
CA LEU A 33 -6.78 -4.27 -4.12
C LEU A 33 -7.44 -5.66 -4.00
N PRO A 34 -6.70 -6.68 -3.53
CA PRO A 34 -7.22 -8.05 -3.47
C PRO A 34 -8.53 -8.14 -2.67
N GLY A 35 -9.59 -8.68 -3.30
CA GLY A 35 -10.90 -8.87 -2.66
C GLY A 35 -11.76 -7.60 -2.52
N TYR A 36 -11.28 -6.45 -2.99
CA TYR A 36 -12.05 -5.19 -2.97
C TYR A 36 -13.20 -5.22 -3.99
N PRO A 37 -14.31 -4.52 -3.70
CA PRO A 37 -15.43 -4.45 -4.62
C PRO A 37 -15.07 -3.75 -5.95
N ASN A 38 -15.89 -3.97 -6.98
CA ASN A 38 -15.73 -3.34 -8.30
C ASN A 38 -16.29 -1.90 -8.34
N TYR A 39 -16.07 -1.13 -7.29
CA TYR A 39 -16.40 0.29 -7.20
C TYR A 39 -15.37 1.01 -6.35
N TYR A 40 -15.46 2.34 -6.40
CA TYR A 40 -14.55 3.24 -5.71
C TYR A 40 -14.49 3.05 -4.18
N VAL A 41 -13.30 2.71 -3.66
CA VAL A 41 -12.99 2.72 -2.21
C VAL A 41 -11.70 3.49 -1.95
N GLY A 42 -11.79 4.65 -1.30
CA GLY A 42 -10.63 5.45 -0.91
C GLY A 42 -10.34 5.35 0.59
N HIS A 43 -9.10 5.06 0.96
CA HIS A 43 -8.67 4.93 2.36
C HIS A 43 -7.14 4.90 2.49
N TRP A 44 -6.64 4.84 3.72
CA TRP A 44 -5.23 4.67 4.04
C TRP A 44 -4.89 3.18 4.23
N LEU A 45 -3.71 2.79 3.74
CA LEU A 45 -3.09 1.49 3.98
C LEU A 45 -1.88 1.65 4.88
N ALA A 46 -1.68 0.72 5.81
CA ALA A 46 -0.43 0.61 6.54
C ALA A 46 0.54 -0.31 5.79
N ILE A 47 1.79 0.12 5.67
CA ILE A 47 2.85 -0.61 4.98
C ILE A 47 3.75 -1.26 6.02
N ASP A 48 3.74 -2.59 6.06
CA ASP A 48 4.52 -3.41 7.00
C ASP A 48 5.97 -3.60 6.55
N GLY A 49 6.21 -3.42 5.24
CA GLY A 49 7.54 -3.50 4.66
C GLY A 49 7.50 -3.88 3.19
N TYR A 50 8.63 -4.34 2.69
CA TYR A 50 8.78 -4.79 1.32
C TYR A 50 9.80 -5.92 1.21
N ARG A 51 9.73 -6.66 0.11
CA ARG A 51 10.79 -7.61 -0.29
C ARG A 51 11.10 -7.46 -1.78
N ASP A 52 12.00 -8.31 -2.30
CA ASP A 52 12.34 -8.37 -3.72
C ASP A 52 12.75 -7.01 -4.28
N TYR A 53 13.63 -6.31 -3.54
CA TYR A 53 14.11 -4.96 -3.86
C TYR A 53 12.99 -3.92 -4.02
N GLY A 54 11.89 -4.09 -3.28
CA GLY A 54 10.75 -3.18 -3.30
C GLY A 54 9.70 -3.54 -4.34
N ASN A 55 9.84 -4.64 -5.08
CA ASN A 55 8.84 -5.05 -6.06
C ASN A 55 7.55 -5.57 -5.41
N ILE A 56 7.64 -6.12 -4.20
CA ILE A 56 6.52 -6.64 -3.42
C ILE A 56 6.41 -5.83 -2.14
N ILE A 57 5.23 -5.27 -1.89
CA ILE A 57 4.92 -4.45 -0.71
C ILE A 57 3.96 -5.22 0.19
N TYR A 58 4.29 -5.32 1.47
CA TYR A 58 3.44 -5.92 2.49
C TYR A 58 2.52 -4.86 3.09
N ILE A 59 1.23 -5.18 3.16
CA ILE A 59 0.16 -4.29 3.60
C ILE A 59 -0.52 -4.90 4.82
N VAL A 60 -0.78 -4.04 5.81
CA VAL A 60 -1.79 -4.24 6.85
C VAL A 60 -2.98 -3.33 6.52
N ASP A 61 -4.13 -3.93 6.24
CA ASP A 61 -5.28 -3.23 5.67
C ASP A 61 -6.34 -2.93 6.75
N PRO A 62 -6.53 -1.65 7.14
CA PRO A 62 -7.50 -1.28 8.16
C PRO A 62 -8.96 -1.38 7.69
N ALA A 63 -9.22 -1.57 6.39
CA ALA A 63 -10.57 -1.84 5.92
C ALA A 63 -11.07 -3.21 6.37
N LYS A 64 -10.18 -4.11 6.82
CA LYS A 64 -10.58 -5.35 7.48
C LYS A 64 -11.16 -5.03 8.86
N SER A 65 -12.48 -4.83 8.91
CA SER A 65 -13.22 -4.53 10.14
C SER A 65 -14.67 -5.02 10.07
N ASP A 66 -15.28 -5.22 11.25
CA ASP A 66 -16.67 -5.68 11.36
C ASP A 66 -17.70 -4.64 10.91
N VAL A 67 -17.30 -3.37 10.80
CA VAL A 67 -18.20 -2.28 10.38
C VAL A 67 -18.30 -2.15 8.86
N ILE A 68 -17.41 -2.79 8.11
CA ILE A 68 -17.39 -2.75 6.64
C ILE A 68 -17.90 -4.09 6.10
N SER A 69 -19.12 -4.11 5.55
CA SER A 69 -19.82 -5.34 5.13
C SER A 69 -19.08 -6.18 4.07
N TRP A 70 -18.32 -5.54 3.18
CA TRP A 70 -17.54 -6.21 2.13
C TRP A 70 -16.16 -6.68 2.63
N SER A 71 -15.71 -6.26 3.82
CA SER A 71 -14.37 -6.58 4.34
C SER A 71 -14.17 -8.06 4.64
N LYS A 72 -15.27 -8.83 4.76
CA LYS A 72 -15.23 -10.30 4.85
C LYS A 72 -14.50 -10.95 3.66
N ASN A 73 -14.46 -10.27 2.51
CA ASN A 73 -13.81 -10.75 1.28
C ASN A 73 -12.32 -10.41 1.20
N ILE A 74 -11.78 -9.62 2.14
CA ILE A 74 -10.36 -9.24 2.16
C ILE A 74 -9.62 -9.88 3.33
N SER A 75 -8.30 -10.00 3.18
CA SER A 75 -7.38 -10.33 4.28
C SER A 75 -6.91 -9.05 4.96
N ALA A 76 -6.66 -9.10 6.28
CA ALA A 76 -5.99 -8.00 6.99
C ALA A 76 -4.53 -7.85 6.54
N TYR A 77 -3.90 -8.95 6.12
CA TYR A 77 -2.50 -8.99 5.70
C TYR A 77 -2.40 -9.56 4.29
N TYR A 78 -1.80 -8.81 3.39
CA TYR A 78 -1.53 -9.26 2.03
C TYR A 78 -0.36 -8.51 1.42
N SER A 79 0.06 -8.94 0.24
CA SER A 79 1.10 -8.25 -0.53
C SER A 79 0.61 -7.86 -1.91
N VAL A 80 1.08 -6.72 -2.41
CA VAL A 80 0.83 -6.25 -3.79
C VAL A 80 2.15 -5.88 -4.46
N SER A 81 2.13 -5.75 -5.79
CA SER A 81 3.27 -5.19 -6.50
C SER A 81 3.41 -3.70 -6.24
N ALA A 82 4.63 -3.17 -6.28
CA ALA A 82 4.86 -1.73 -6.21
C ALA A 82 4.10 -0.96 -7.29
N LYS A 83 3.96 -1.53 -8.50
CA LYS A 83 3.15 -0.95 -9.58
C LYS A 83 1.68 -0.81 -9.19
N LYS A 84 1.09 -1.84 -8.56
CA LYS A 84 -0.29 -1.80 -8.07
C LYS A 84 -0.45 -0.77 -6.96
N LEU A 85 0.47 -0.74 -5.98
CA LEU A 85 0.44 0.27 -4.92
C LEU A 85 0.56 1.70 -5.49
N ALA A 86 1.44 1.93 -6.44
CA ALA A 86 1.56 3.24 -7.10
C ALA A 86 0.27 3.63 -7.84
N LYS A 87 -0.41 2.67 -8.48
CA LYS A 87 -1.72 2.91 -9.11
C LYS A 87 -2.83 3.17 -8.09
N PHE A 88 -2.77 2.54 -6.93
CA PHE A 88 -3.67 2.83 -5.81
C PHE A 88 -3.45 4.24 -5.25
N CYS A 89 -2.19 4.62 -4.99
CA CYS A 89 -1.87 5.94 -4.45
C CYS A 89 -2.18 7.06 -5.46
N GLU A 90 -2.00 6.82 -6.75
CA GLU A 90 -2.07 7.86 -7.80
C GLU A 90 -1.13 9.04 -7.44
N THR A 91 -1.66 10.27 -7.33
CA THR A 91 -0.96 11.47 -6.87
C THR A 91 -1.17 11.77 -5.37
N ARG A 92 -1.75 10.82 -4.62
CA ARG A 92 -2.01 10.98 -3.18
C ARG A 92 -0.75 10.65 -2.38
N GLY A 93 -0.56 11.39 -1.29
CA GLY A 93 0.67 11.37 -0.51
C GLY A 93 0.92 10.04 0.22
N ILE A 94 2.21 9.80 0.47
CA ILE A 94 2.70 8.81 1.42
C ILE A 94 3.14 9.59 2.66
N VAL A 95 2.71 9.16 3.84
CA VAL A 95 3.10 9.76 5.13
C VAL A 95 4.03 8.79 5.85
N TYR A 96 5.05 9.37 6.49
CA TYR A 96 6.07 8.71 7.28
C TYR A 96 6.24 9.44 8.62
#